data_AF-A0A967HG94-F1
#
_entry.id   AF-A0A967HG94-F1
#
_cell.length_a   1.000
_cell.length_b   1.000
_cell.length_c   1.000
_cell.angle_alpha   90.00
_cell.angle_beta   90.00
_cell.angle_gamma   90.00
#
_symmetry.space_group_name_H-M   'P 1'
#
loop_
_entity.id
_entity.type
_entity.pdbx_description
1 polymer ?
#
loop_
_entity_poly.entity_id
_entity_poly.type
_entity_poly.pdbx_seq_one_letter_code
_entity_poly.pdbx_strand_id
1 'polypeptide(L)'
;MGAGFETAPPLDARVDAPWSWTATARIPGVGAILYSTTSAPGGMEIDTAGTLTWLPHASQVGEHVVNVVARRGEAVIEQRFVVTVTP
;
A
#
# COMPACT_ATOMS: atom_id res chain seq x y z
N MET A 1 -0.92 16.04 -16.87
CA MET A 1 -0.49 15.11 -15.81
C MET A 1 -1.29 13.84 -15.95
N GLY A 2 -0.62 12.68 -16.02
CA GLY A 2 -1.26 11.38 -16.22
C GLY A 2 -1.81 10.77 -14.93
N ALA A 3 -2.35 9.55 -15.02
CA ALA A 3 -2.70 8.78 -13.84
C ALA A 3 -1.45 8.26 -13.12
N GLY A 4 -1.45 8.25 -11.79
CA GLY A 4 -0.34 7.74 -10.99
C GLY A 4 -0.54 7.92 -9.49
N PHE A 5 0.32 7.26 -8.70
CA PHE A 5 0.42 7.51 -7.27
C PHE A 5 1.29 8.74 -6.99
N GLU A 6 0.89 9.54 -6.00
CA GLU A 6 1.55 10.79 -5.62
C GLU A 6 2.38 10.65 -4.35
N THR A 7 2.14 9.60 -3.57
CA THR A 7 2.89 9.28 -2.36
C THR A 7 3.80 8.07 -2.59
N ALA A 8 4.89 8.01 -1.82
CA ALA A 8 5.77 6.87 -1.76
C ALA A 8 5.64 6.20 -0.37
N PRO A 9 5.63 4.86 -0.28
CA PRO A 9 5.56 4.15 0.98
C PRO A 9 6.89 4.19 1.74
N PRO A 10 6.87 4.12 3.08
CA PRO A 10 8.05 3.76 3.85
C PRO A 10 8.49 2.33 3.50
N LEU A 11 9.77 2.14 3.20
CA LEU A 11 10.32 0.83 2.81
C LEU A 11 10.90 0.06 4.00
N ASP A 12 10.93 0.67 5.17
CA ASP A 12 11.41 0.08 6.41
C ASP A 12 10.25 -0.11 7.38
N ALA A 13 10.19 -1.28 8.00
CA ALA A 13 9.25 -1.62 9.06
C ALA A 13 10.01 -2.30 10.20
N ARG A 14 9.44 -2.25 11.41
CA ARG A 14 10.06 -2.85 12.59
C ARG A 14 9.10 -3.77 13.29
N VAL A 15 9.62 -4.90 13.78
CA VAL A 15 8.85 -5.85 14.60
C VAL A 15 8.16 -5.12 15.75
N ASP A 16 6.88 -5.43 15.94
CA ASP A 16 6.00 -4.88 16.98
C ASP A 16 5.87 -3.34 16.96
N ALA A 17 6.27 -2.68 15.87
CA ALA A 17 6.06 -1.27 15.64
C ALA A 17 4.97 -1.04 14.60
N PRO A 18 3.98 -0.16 14.86
CA PRO A 18 2.95 0.13 13.88
C PRO A 18 3.58 0.78 12.65
N TRP A 19 3.26 0.22 11.49
CA TRP A 19 3.61 0.75 10.18
C TRP A 19 2.33 1.24 9.51
N SER A 20 2.37 2.43 8.91
CA SER A 20 1.25 2.93 8.13
C SER A 20 1.70 3.79 6.96
N TRP A 21 0.85 3.82 5.93
CA TRP A 21 1.06 4.66 4.77
C TRP A 21 -0.26 4.94 4.05
N THR A 22 -0.52 6.19 3.71
CA THR A 22 -1.69 6.56 2.88
C THR A 22 -1.29 6.65 1.42
N ALA A 23 -1.84 5.74 0.62
CA ALA A 23 -1.66 5.71 -0.82
C ALA A 23 -2.57 6.75 -1.49
N THR A 24 -1.98 7.83 -2.00
CA THR A 24 -2.73 8.87 -2.72
C THR A 24 -2.58 8.66 -4.20
N ALA A 25 -3.66 8.28 -4.88
CA ALA A 25 -3.69 8.13 -6.33
C ALA A 25 -4.39 9.32 -7.00
N ARG A 26 -3.84 9.79 -8.12
CA ARG A 26 -4.52 10.66 -9.08
C ARG A 26 -4.88 9.84 -10.31
N ILE A 27 -6.18 9.69 -10.56
CA ILE A 27 -6.70 9.11 -11.81
C ILE A 27 -7.70 10.11 -12.39
N PRO A 28 -7.46 10.67 -13.59
CA PRO A 28 -8.41 11.60 -14.22
C PRO A 28 -9.79 10.97 -14.41
N GLY A 29 -10.85 11.77 -14.26
CA GLY A 29 -12.24 11.34 -14.45
C GLY A 29 -13.14 11.65 -13.26
N VAL A 30 -14.37 11.16 -13.32
CA VAL A 30 -15.41 11.33 -12.29
C VAL A 30 -15.53 10.05 -11.47
N GLY A 31 -15.97 10.14 -10.20
CA GLY A 31 -16.18 9.00 -9.30
C GLY A 31 -15.20 8.93 -8.12
N ALA A 32 -15.34 7.89 -7.30
CA ALA A 32 -14.37 7.58 -6.24
C ALA A 32 -13.22 6.73 -6.79
N ILE A 33 -12.08 6.78 -6.10
CA ILE A 33 -10.99 5.82 -6.31
C ILE A 33 -11.18 4.70 -5.29
N LEU A 34 -11.17 3.46 -5.76
CA LEU A 34 -11.18 2.27 -4.92
C LEU A 34 -9.75 1.77 -4.77
N TYR A 35 -9.35 1.54 -3.52
CA TYR A 35 -8.04 1.01 -3.18
C TYR A 35 -8.15 -0.45 -2.76
N SER A 36 -7.17 -1.26 -3.15
CA SER A 36 -7.04 -2.64 -2.71
C SER A 36 -5.59 -3.10 -2.74
N THR A 37 -5.30 -4.22 -2.09
CA THR A 37 -4.02 -4.92 -2.21
C THR A 37 -4.21 -6.22 -2.97
N THR A 38 -3.27 -6.53 -3.88
CA THR A 38 -3.22 -7.84 -4.57
C THR A 38 -2.08 -8.72 -4.06
N SER A 39 -1.11 -8.12 -3.37
CA SER A 39 -0.03 -8.79 -2.64
C SER A 39 0.28 -7.96 -1.41
N ALA A 40 0.31 -8.58 -0.24
CA ALA A 40 0.65 -7.94 1.03
C ALA A 40 1.05 -9.01 2.07
N PRO A 41 1.88 -8.68 3.06
CA PRO A 41 2.15 -9.57 4.18
C PRO A 41 0.89 -9.79 5.02
N GLY A 42 0.84 -10.93 5.74
CA GLY A 42 -0.27 -11.23 6.65
C GLY A 42 -0.47 -10.13 7.70
N GLY A 43 -1.73 -9.74 7.92
CA GLY A 43 -2.12 -8.70 8.88
C GLY A 43 -2.00 -7.26 8.35
N MET A 44 -1.53 -7.06 7.11
CA MET A 44 -1.61 -5.75 6.47
C MET A 44 -3.01 -5.53 5.89
N GLU A 45 -3.62 -4.40 6.25
CA GLU A 45 -4.97 -4.02 5.82
C GLU A 45 -4.92 -2.69 5.06
N ILE A 46 -5.89 -2.47 4.17
CA ILE A 46 -6.08 -1.20 3.47
C ILE A 46 -7.52 -0.73 3.65
N ASP A 47 -7.70 0.51 4.07
CA ASP A 47 -9.02 1.10 4.22
C ASP A 47 -9.55 1.74 2.91
N THR A 48 -10.78 2.25 2.95
CA THR A 48 -11.41 2.90 1.79
C THR A 48 -10.79 4.26 1.43
N ALA A 49 -10.04 4.88 2.35
CA ALA A 49 -9.28 6.10 2.10
C ALA A 49 -7.90 5.82 1.47
N GLY A 50 -7.50 4.54 1.36
CA GLY A 50 -6.20 4.13 0.86
C GLY A 50 -5.11 4.12 1.94
N THR A 51 -5.48 4.15 3.22
CA THR A 51 -4.53 3.99 4.33
C THR A 51 -4.24 2.52 4.54
N LEU A 52 -2.98 2.15 4.34
CA LEU A 52 -2.46 0.85 4.73
C LEU A 52 -2.00 0.90 6.19
N THR A 53 -2.36 -0.11 6.95
CA THR A 53 -1.91 -0.32 8.33
C THR A 53 -1.36 -1.72 8.49
N TRP A 54 -0.30 -1.85 9.27
CA TRP A 54 0.34 -3.13 9.55
C TRP A 54 1.09 -3.12 10.88
N LEU A 55 1.10 -4.26 11.58
CA LEU A 55 1.94 -4.50 12.74
C LEU A 55 2.78 -5.76 12.47
N PRO A 56 4.04 -5.62 12.03
CA PRO A 56 4.89 -6.76 11.72
C PRO A 56 5.22 -7.59 12.95
N HIS A 57 5.18 -8.91 12.83
CA HIS A 57 5.66 -9.83 13.85
C HIS A 57 7.09 -10.31 13.59
N ALA A 58 7.74 -10.87 14.62
CA ALA A 58 9.11 -11.40 14.49
C ALA A 58 9.26 -12.48 13.39
N SER A 59 8.21 -13.26 13.12
CA SER A 59 8.19 -14.23 12.01
C SER A 59 8.19 -13.59 10.61
N GLN A 60 7.98 -12.28 10.54
CA GLN A 60 7.94 -11.50 9.31
C GLN A 60 9.23 -10.68 9.11
N VAL A 61 10.32 -10.93 9.85
CA VAL A 61 11.62 -10.31 9.55
C VAL A 61 12.08 -10.70 8.13
N GLY A 62 12.53 -9.72 7.34
CA GLY A 62 12.90 -9.88 5.94
C GLY A 62 12.08 -9.02 4.99
N GLU A 63 12.19 -9.32 3.69
CA GLU A 63 11.54 -8.56 2.62
C GLU A 63 10.11 -9.06 2.34
N HIS A 64 9.17 -8.12 2.21
CA HIS A 64 7.78 -8.40 1.81
C HIS A 64 7.40 -7.56 0.62
N VAL A 65 6.89 -8.21 -0.42
CA VAL A 65 6.30 -7.53 -1.57
C VAL A 65 4.92 -7.02 -1.18
N VAL A 66 4.66 -5.76 -1.49
CA VAL A 66 3.34 -5.14 -1.42
C VAL A 66 2.97 -4.62 -2.81
N ASN A 67 1.75 -4.90 -3.25
CA ASN A 67 1.18 -4.33 -4.47
C ASN A 67 -0.17 -3.68 -4.15
N VAL A 68 -0.22 -2.36 -4.28
CA VAL A 68 -1.43 -1.56 -4.10
C VAL A 68 -2.02 -1.21 -5.45
N VAL A 69 -3.33 -1.40 -5.57
CA VAL A 69 -4.10 -1.10 -6.76
C VAL A 69 -5.03 0.06 -6.46
N ALA A 70 -5.03 1.07 -7.31
CA ALA A 70 -6.02 2.14 -7.30
C ALA A 70 -6.84 2.09 -8.59
N ARG A 71 -8.16 2.05 -8.45
CA ARG A 71 -9.11 1.91 -9.57
C ARG A 71 -10.13 3.03 -9.58
N ARG A 72 -10.40 3.58 -10.77
CA ARG A 72 -11.53 4.50 -11.03
C ARG A 72 -12.23 4.07 -12.32
N GLY A 73 -13.45 3.56 -12.21
CA GLY A 73 -14.16 3.00 -13.37
C GLY A 73 -13.37 1.83 -13.97
N GLU A 74 -12.95 1.97 -15.22
CA GLU A 74 -12.10 0.98 -15.92
C GLU A 74 -10.60 1.28 -15.79
N ALA A 75 -10.23 2.49 -15.37
CA ALA A 75 -8.84 2.86 -15.20
C ALA A 75 -8.27 2.22 -13.93
N VAL A 76 -7.12 1.57 -14.08
CA VAL A 76 -6.39 0.90 -13.00
C VAL A 76 -4.94 1.35 -13.06
N ILE A 77 -4.37 1.67 -11.91
CA ILE A 77 -2.93 1.88 -11.73
C ILE A 77 -2.47 1.05 -10.53
N GLU A 78 -1.19 0.69 -10.54
CA GLU A 78 -0.57 -0.14 -9.51
C GLU A 78 0.70 0.52 -8.96
N GLN A 79 0.96 0.32 -7.69
CA GLN A 79 2.23 0.65 -7.04
C GLN A 79 2.75 -0.56 -6.29
N ARG A 80 3.84 -1.11 -6.82
CA ARG A 80 4.55 -2.25 -6.25
C ARG A 80 5.82 -1.78 -5.56
N PHE A 81 6.05 -2.28 -4.35
CA PHE A 81 7.25 -2.00 -3.57
C PHE A 81 7.61 -3.18 -2.67
N VAL A 82 8.79 -3.11 -2.08
CA VAL A 82 9.27 -4.08 -1.08
C VAL A 82 9.45 -3.34 0.23
N VAL A 83 8.82 -3.82 1.29
CA VAL A 83 9.05 -3.35 2.66
C VAL A 83 9.95 -4.35 3.39
N THR A 84 11.00 -3.85 4.04
CA THR A 84 11.96 -4.64 4.80
C THR A 84 11.62 -4.54 6.27
N VAL A 85 11.36 -5.67 6.92
CA VAL A 85 11.14 -5.74 8.36
C VAL A 85 12.45 -6.06 9.06
N THR A 86 12.82 -5.20 10.01
CA THR A 86 13.94 -5.45 10.92
C THR A 86 13.44 -5.69 12.35
N PRO A 87 14.24 -6.35 13.21
CA PRO A 87 13.97 -6.46 14.65
C PRO A 87 13.86 -5.11 15.39
#